data_AF-B0RJ11-F1
#
_entry.id   AF-B0RJ11-F1
#
_cell.length_a   1.000
_cell.length_b   1.000
_cell.length_c   1.000
_cell.angle_alpha   90.00
_cell.angle_beta   90.00
_cell.angle_gamma   90.00
#
_symmetry.space_group_name_H-M   'P 1'
#
loop_
_entity.id
_entity.type
_entity.pdbx_description
1 polymer ?
#
loop_
_entity_poly.entity_id
_entity_poly.type
_entity_poly.pdbx_seq_one_letter_code
_entity_poly.pdbx_strand_id
1 'polypeptide(L)'
;MSEWRSTEDLAAALTFGVSGCDAAANEARAARAAEVLAEHSAAVDRAYRETAGSTVDPWWPEPFGARIVLEARGDLDAATSSPEFEAEVQKGMNLHPRHVLVNDEDGCRYEAFTAAAEELEQVVPACTRIRDALRTARHVSAYITPKGAPC
;
A
#
# COMPACT_ATOMS: atom_id res chain seq x y z
N MET A 1 -11.72 16.49 -0.44
CA MET A 1 -12.05 15.17 -1.01
C MET A 1 -10.79 14.34 -0.96
N SER A 2 -10.75 13.29 -0.14
CA SER A 2 -9.60 12.40 -0.08
C SER A 2 -9.48 11.72 -1.44
N GLU A 3 -8.47 12.06 -2.25
CA GLU A 3 -8.20 11.36 -3.50
C GLU A 3 -8.06 9.88 -3.19
N TRP A 4 -9.04 9.08 -3.64
CA TRP A 4 -8.91 7.64 -3.63
C TRP A 4 -7.71 7.30 -4.50
N ARG A 5 -6.76 6.53 -3.95
CA ARG A 5 -5.70 5.96 -4.79
C ARG A 5 -6.37 5.06 -5.80
N SER A 6 -6.10 5.28 -7.09
CA SER A 6 -6.61 4.38 -8.12
C SER A 6 -6.03 2.98 -7.91
N THR A 7 -6.69 1.94 -8.44
CA THR A 7 -6.13 0.59 -8.40
C THR A 7 -4.78 0.49 -9.11
N GLU A 8 -4.53 1.37 -10.09
CA GLU A 8 -3.25 1.48 -10.78
C GLU A 8 -2.17 2.06 -9.86
N ASP A 9 -2.49 3.08 -9.07
CA ASP A 9 -1.56 3.66 -8.08
C ASP A 9 -1.22 2.67 -6.96
N LEU A 10 -2.20 1.88 -6.54
CA LEU A 10 -2.01 0.82 -5.56
C LEU A 10 -1.12 -0.30 -6.14
N ALA A 11 -1.38 -0.73 -7.38
CA ALA A 11 -0.54 -1.71 -8.07
C ALA A 11 0.91 -1.19 -8.24
N ALA A 12 1.08 0.05 -8.68
CA ALA A 12 2.39 0.68 -8.83
C ALA A 12 3.16 0.74 -7.50
N ALA A 13 2.47 1.05 -6.40
CA ALA A 13 3.09 1.10 -5.09
C ALA A 13 3.62 -0.24 -4.59
N LEU A 14 2.94 -1.35 -4.88
CA LEU A 14 3.42 -2.69 -4.53
C LEU A 14 4.74 -3.03 -5.21
N THR A 15 5.08 -2.39 -6.33
CA THR A 15 6.35 -2.64 -7.03
C THR A 15 7.56 -2.05 -6.31
N PHE A 16 7.35 -1.07 -5.42
CA PHE A 16 8.42 -0.26 -4.81
C PHE A 16 9.41 0.34 -5.83
N GLY A 17 8.92 0.65 -7.03
CA GLY A 17 9.74 1.18 -8.14
C GLY A 17 10.67 0.15 -8.78
N VAL A 18 10.56 -1.13 -8.42
CA VAL A 18 11.39 -2.22 -8.96
C VAL A 18 10.64 -2.94 -10.07
N SER A 19 11.14 -2.79 -11.30
CA SER A 19 10.66 -3.53 -12.48
C SER A 19 11.18 -4.96 -12.51
N GLY A 20 10.50 -5.84 -13.25
CA GLY A 20 10.89 -7.24 -13.41
C GLY A 20 10.20 -8.21 -12.43
N CYS A 21 10.33 -9.50 -12.72
CA CYS A 21 9.71 -10.60 -11.96
C CYS A 21 10.67 -11.77 -11.67
N ASP A 22 11.97 -11.56 -11.86
CA ASP A 22 12.99 -12.54 -11.52
C ASP A 22 13.37 -12.45 -10.04
N ALA A 23 14.23 -13.37 -9.59
CA ALA A 23 14.69 -13.41 -8.20
C ALA A 23 15.39 -12.12 -7.77
N ALA A 24 16.17 -11.50 -8.66
CA ALA A 24 16.87 -10.25 -8.37
C ALA A 24 15.89 -9.08 -8.18
N ALA A 25 14.85 -8.98 -9.01
CA ALA A 25 13.79 -7.99 -8.85
C ALA A 25 13.00 -8.20 -7.55
N ASN A 26 12.73 -9.46 -7.17
CA ASN A 26 12.05 -9.76 -5.92
C ASN A 26 12.91 -9.37 -4.70
N GLU A 27 14.20 -9.72 -4.69
CA GLU A 27 15.13 -9.30 -3.63
C GLU A 27 15.24 -7.78 -3.51
N ALA A 28 15.42 -7.08 -4.63
CA ALA A 28 15.48 -5.62 -4.65
C ALA A 28 14.17 -4.98 -4.14
N ARG A 29 13.01 -5.56 -4.50
CA ARG A 29 11.71 -5.09 -4.03
C ARG A 29 11.52 -5.31 -2.53
N ALA A 30 11.93 -6.47 -2.01
CA ALA A 30 11.91 -6.75 -0.59
C ALA A 30 12.81 -5.78 0.19
N ALA A 31 14.02 -5.50 -0.33
CA ALA A 31 14.94 -4.53 0.26
C ALA A 31 14.32 -3.13 0.30
N ARG A 32 13.69 -2.68 -0.79
CA ARG A 32 12.98 -1.39 -0.82
C ARG A 32 11.79 -1.34 0.15
N ALA A 33 11.01 -2.41 0.25
CA ALA A 33 9.92 -2.47 1.21
C ALA A 33 10.43 -2.38 2.66
N ALA A 34 11.56 -3.03 2.97
CA ALA A 34 12.20 -2.94 4.28
C ALA A 34 12.74 -1.53 4.59
N GLU A 35 13.39 -0.89 3.61
CA GLU A 35 13.85 0.51 3.73
C GLU A 35 12.69 1.44 4.06
N VAL A 36 11.59 1.34 3.31
CA VAL A 36 10.39 2.18 3.49
C VAL A 36 9.74 1.96 4.86
N LEU A 37 9.68 0.72 5.36
CA LEU A 37 9.18 0.43 6.71
C LEU A 37 10.11 1.02 7.79
N ALA A 38 11.43 0.93 7.61
CA ALA A 38 12.39 1.50 8.55
C ALA A 38 12.29 3.04 8.58
N GLU A 39 12.16 3.68 7.42
CA GLU A 39 11.95 5.12 7.30
C GLU A 39 10.65 5.57 7.97
N HIS A 40 9.55 4.83 7.75
CA HIS A 40 8.27 5.09 8.40
C HIS A 40 8.38 4.98 9.92
N SER A 41 8.95 3.89 10.44
CA SER A 41 9.15 3.69 11.87
C SER A 41 10.00 4.80 12.49
N ALA A 42 11.10 5.19 11.84
CA ALA A 42 11.97 6.27 12.32
C ALA A 42 11.27 7.64 12.32
N ALA A 43 10.38 7.88 11.35
CA ALA A 43 9.58 9.09 11.28
C ALA A 43 8.51 9.13 12.39
N VAL A 44 7.82 8.01 12.64
CA VAL A 44 6.85 7.88 13.75
C VAL A 44 7.54 8.08 15.10
N ASP A 45 8.68 7.42 15.34
CA ASP A 45 9.47 7.57 16.56
C ASP A 45 9.95 9.01 16.79
N ARG A 46 10.29 9.71 15.71
CA ARG A 46 10.63 11.13 15.78
C ARG A 46 9.42 11.97 16.17
N ALA A 47 8.27 11.73 15.54
CA ALA A 47 7.06 12.49 15.83
C ALA A 47 6.62 12.30 17.29
N TYR A 48 6.65 11.08 17.84
CA TYR A 48 6.36 10.83 19.26
C TYR A 48 7.34 11.53 20.22
N ARG A 49 8.62 11.63 19.86
CA ARG A 49 9.59 12.39 20.67
C ARG A 49 9.31 13.90 20.63
N GLU A 50 8.92 14.43 19.47
CA GLU A 50 8.63 15.85 19.27
C GLU A 50 7.30 16.27 19.92
N THR A 51 6.33 15.36 20.03
CA THR A 51 5.02 15.61 20.67
C THR A 51 4.94 15.14 22.12
N ALA A 52 6.07 14.87 22.77
CA ALA A 52 6.11 14.43 24.17
C ALA A 52 5.37 15.43 25.09
N GLY A 53 4.27 14.98 25.71
CA GLY A 53 3.39 15.80 26.55
C GLY A 53 2.16 16.38 25.83
N SER A 54 2.02 16.14 24.53
CA SER A 54 0.80 16.40 23.75
C SER A 54 -0.24 15.32 23.98
N THR A 55 -1.52 15.69 23.91
CA THR A 55 -2.65 14.75 23.86
C THR A 55 -2.96 14.26 22.44
N VAL A 56 -2.25 14.79 21.43
CA VAL A 56 -2.40 14.40 20.03
C VAL A 56 -1.48 13.24 19.74
N ASP A 57 -2.07 12.12 19.32
CA ASP A 57 -1.33 10.96 18.80
C ASP A 57 -0.78 11.28 17.39
N PRO A 58 0.54 11.34 17.21
CA PRO A 58 1.15 11.63 15.91
C PRO A 58 1.18 10.41 14.99
N TRP A 59 0.57 9.28 15.33
CA TRP A 59 0.59 8.08 14.49
C TRP A 59 -0.04 8.29 13.10
N TRP A 60 0.56 7.69 12.07
CA TRP A 60 -0.03 7.56 10.74
C TRP A 60 0.20 6.14 10.16
N PRO A 61 -0.66 5.69 9.22
CA PRO A 61 -0.59 4.33 8.67
C PRO A 61 0.74 4.00 7.99
N GLU A 62 1.11 2.71 8.02
CA GLU A 62 2.25 2.19 7.25
C GLU A 62 2.06 2.45 5.73
N PRO A 63 3.16 2.54 4.96
CA PRO A 63 3.09 2.61 3.51
C PRO A 63 2.44 1.36 2.93
N PHE A 64 1.44 1.57 2.06
CA PHE A 64 0.60 0.52 1.49
C PHE A 64 1.40 -0.70 1.00
N GLY A 65 1.07 -1.87 1.54
CA GLY A 65 1.58 -3.15 1.07
C GLY A 65 3.05 -3.43 1.40
N ALA A 66 3.76 -2.54 2.09
CA ALA A 66 5.18 -2.73 2.39
C ALA A 66 5.44 -3.99 3.22
N ARG A 67 4.63 -4.24 4.25
CA ARG A 67 4.76 -5.44 5.09
C ARG A 67 4.46 -6.72 4.32
N ILE A 68 3.37 -6.76 3.56
CA ILE A 68 2.98 -7.94 2.76
C ILE A 68 4.03 -8.25 1.68
N VAL A 69 4.58 -7.22 1.03
CA VAL A 69 5.65 -7.40 0.02
C VAL A 69 6.94 -7.88 0.68
N LEU A 70 7.31 -7.36 1.85
CA LEU A 70 8.50 -7.81 2.59
C LEU A 70 8.36 -9.28 3.03
N GLU A 71 7.22 -9.66 3.60
CA GLU A 71 6.94 -11.03 4.06
C GLU A 71 6.95 -12.02 2.89
N ALA A 72 6.44 -11.61 1.73
CA ALA A 72 6.49 -12.35 0.48
C ALA A 72 7.88 -12.34 -0.19
N ARG A 73 8.90 -11.75 0.44
CA ARG A 73 10.26 -11.59 -0.11
C ARG A 73 10.27 -10.92 -1.49
N GLY A 74 9.38 -9.95 -1.67
CA GLY A 74 9.23 -9.19 -2.90
C GLY A 74 8.48 -9.91 -4.02
N ASP A 75 8.05 -11.17 -3.84
CA ASP A 75 7.20 -11.86 -4.80
C ASP A 75 5.77 -11.30 -4.75
N LEU A 76 5.36 -10.65 -5.85
CA LEU A 76 4.06 -9.99 -5.96
C LEU A 76 2.89 -10.98 -6.12
N ASP A 77 3.13 -12.18 -6.66
CA ASP A 77 2.09 -13.21 -6.72
C ASP A 77 1.83 -13.78 -5.33
N ALA A 78 2.89 -14.01 -4.54
CA ALA A 78 2.76 -14.41 -3.14
C ALA A 78 2.16 -13.30 -2.27
N ALA A 79 2.59 -12.05 -2.45
CA ALA A 79 2.06 -10.90 -1.72
C ALA A 79 0.54 -10.72 -1.93
N THR A 80 0.08 -10.75 -3.18
CA THR A 80 -1.35 -10.56 -3.50
C THR A 80 -2.22 -11.79 -3.21
N SER A 81 -1.60 -12.92 -2.89
CA SER A 81 -2.25 -14.14 -2.40
C SER A 81 -2.29 -14.22 -0.87
N SER A 82 -1.65 -13.29 -0.17
CA SER A 82 -1.73 -13.20 1.30
C SER A 82 -3.18 -12.99 1.75
N PRO A 83 -3.63 -13.65 2.83
CA PRO A 83 -4.94 -13.38 3.42
C PRO A 83 -5.08 -11.94 3.93
N GLU A 84 -3.97 -11.23 4.20
CA GLU A 84 -3.98 -9.83 4.62
C GLU A 84 -4.19 -8.85 3.46
N PHE A 85 -4.07 -9.31 2.20
CA PHE A 85 -4.08 -8.41 1.04
C PHE A 85 -5.37 -7.61 0.90
N GLU A 86 -6.52 -8.23 1.14
CA GLU A 86 -7.82 -7.56 1.04
C GLU A 86 -7.96 -6.44 2.08
N ALA A 87 -7.58 -6.72 3.32
CA ALA A 87 -7.59 -5.73 4.41
C ALA A 87 -6.63 -4.58 4.10
N GLU A 88 -5.49 -4.86 3.47
CA GLU A 88 -4.55 -3.84 3.05
C GLU A 88 -5.09 -2.98 1.90
N VAL A 89 -5.76 -3.59 0.91
CA VAL A 89 -6.47 -2.85 -0.17
C VAL A 89 -7.58 -1.98 0.41
N GLN A 90 -8.37 -2.48 1.37
CA GLN A 90 -9.37 -1.69 2.07
C GLN A 90 -8.74 -0.45 2.75
N LYS A 91 -7.57 -0.60 3.38
CA LYS A 91 -6.83 0.54 3.94
C LYS A 91 -6.36 1.51 2.86
N GLY A 92 -5.77 0.99 1.78
CA GLY A 92 -5.27 1.77 0.64
C GLY A 92 -6.36 2.56 -0.10
N MET A 93 -7.58 2.04 -0.11
CA MET A 93 -8.79 2.72 -0.60
C MET A 93 -9.42 3.68 0.41
N ASN A 94 -8.86 3.79 1.61
CA ASN A 94 -9.39 4.60 2.71
C ASN A 94 -10.83 4.19 3.11
N LEU A 95 -11.11 2.88 3.11
CA LEU A 95 -12.40 2.29 3.49
C LEU A 95 -12.36 1.59 4.87
N HIS A 96 -11.25 1.70 5.58
CA HIS A 96 -11.11 1.19 6.93
C HIS A 96 -11.75 2.17 7.95
N PRO A 97 -12.30 1.67 9.07
CA PRO A 97 -12.77 2.52 10.16
C PRO A 97 -11.65 3.43 10.66
N ARG A 98 -11.93 4.74 10.76
CA ARG A 98 -10.95 5.74 11.22
C ARG A 98 -11.64 6.97 11.80
N HIS A 99 -10.90 7.78 12.54
CA HIS A 99 -11.35 9.13 12.89
C HIS A 99 -10.78 10.15 11.90
N VAL A 100 -11.62 11.06 11.42
CA VAL A 100 -11.24 12.12 10.48
C VAL A 100 -11.48 13.46 11.15
N LEU A 101 -10.51 14.36 11.05
CA LEU A 101 -10.70 15.75 11.46
C LEU A 101 -11.54 16.46 10.41
N VAL A 102 -12.77 16.84 10.78
CA VAL A 102 -13.69 17.63 9.96
C VAL A 102 -13.61 19.07 10.44
N ASN A 103 -13.46 19.99 9.49
CA ASN A 103 -13.44 21.44 9.75
C ASN A 103 -14.44 22.10 8.80
N ASP A 104 -15.65 22.33 9.31
CA ASP A 104 -16.78 22.92 8.59
C ASP A 104 -17.34 24.14 9.36
N GLU A 105 -18.52 24.63 8.99
CA GLU A 105 -19.16 25.80 9.60
C GLU A 105 -19.45 25.62 11.10
N ASP A 106 -19.53 24.37 11.58
CA ASP A 106 -19.78 24.02 12.98
C ASP A 106 -18.49 23.86 13.79
N GLY A 107 -17.33 24.13 13.18
CA GLY A 107 -16.02 24.09 13.82
C GLY A 107 -15.26 22.78 13.60
N CYS A 108 -14.14 22.64 14.30
CA CYS A 108 -13.18 21.56 14.10
C CYS A 108 -13.44 20.40 15.08
N ARG A 109 -13.79 19.22 14.57
CA ARG A 109 -14.11 18.03 15.40
C ARG A 109 -13.60 16.74 14.75
N TYR A 110 -13.38 15.72 15.57
CA TYR A 110 -13.11 14.36 15.08
C TYR A 110 -14.43 13.62 14.86
N GLU A 111 -14.63 13.08 13.66
CA GLU A 111 -15.76 12.23 13.34
C GLU A 111 -15.29 10.81 13.06
N ALA A 112 -16.06 9.83 13.55
CA ALA A 112 -15.86 8.43 13.19
C ALA A 112 -16.35 8.19 11.76
N PHE A 113 -15.46 7.76 10.89
CA PHE A 113 -15.77 7.31 9.55
C PHE A 113 -15.83 5.78 9.52
N THR A 114 -16.93 5.27 8.99
CA THR A 114 -17.11 3.84 8.65
C THR A 114 -17.67 3.79 7.24
N ALA A 115 -17.03 3.01 6.36
CA ALA A 115 -17.50 2.83 4.99
C ALA A 115 -18.86 2.13 4.97
N ALA A 116 -19.71 2.50 4.02
CA ALA A 116 -20.97 1.80 3.76
C ALA A 116 -20.70 0.39 3.20
N ALA A 117 -21.66 -0.51 3.34
CA ALA A 117 -21.52 -1.89 2.86
C ALA A 117 -21.26 -1.94 1.34
N GLU A 118 -21.94 -1.07 0.58
CA GLU A 118 -21.82 -0.94 -0.86
C GLU A 118 -20.42 -0.45 -1.30
N GLU A 119 -19.74 0.32 -0.46
CA GLU A 119 -18.34 0.73 -0.70
C GLU A 119 -17.37 -0.42 -0.43
N LEU A 120 -17.63 -1.22 0.60
CA LEU A 120 -16.81 -2.39 0.93
C LEU A 120 -16.91 -3.48 -0.14
N GLU A 121 -18.05 -3.60 -0.82
CA GLU A 121 -18.21 -4.49 -1.98
C GLU A 121 -17.22 -4.18 -3.13
N GLN A 122 -16.65 -2.97 -3.18
CA GLN A 122 -15.65 -2.59 -4.20
C GLN A 122 -14.25 -3.13 -3.92
N VAL A 123 -13.96 -3.59 -2.69
CA VAL A 123 -12.63 -4.05 -2.29
C VAL A 123 -12.23 -5.31 -3.04
N VAL A 124 -13.12 -6.30 -3.16
CA VAL A 124 -12.85 -7.55 -3.89
C VAL A 124 -12.58 -7.31 -5.39
N PRO A 125 -13.43 -6.55 -6.12
CA PRO A 125 -13.12 -6.10 -7.47
C PRO A 125 -11.79 -5.34 -7.57
N ALA A 126 -11.47 -4.47 -6.61
CA ALA A 126 -10.20 -3.73 -6.60
C ALA A 126 -8.99 -4.65 -6.47
N CYS A 127 -9.06 -5.67 -5.59
CA CYS A 127 -8.02 -6.69 -5.47
C CYS A 127 -7.75 -7.40 -6.80
N THR A 128 -8.80 -7.75 -7.53
CA THR A 128 -8.68 -8.37 -8.87
C THR A 128 -8.02 -7.42 -9.87
N ARG A 129 -8.45 -6.15 -9.93
CA ARG A 129 -7.85 -5.14 -10.82
C ARG A 129 -6.37 -4.91 -10.52
N ILE A 130 -5.98 -4.88 -9.23
CA ILE A 130 -4.57 -4.75 -8.83
C ILE A 130 -3.75 -5.94 -9.32
N ARG A 131 -4.24 -7.17 -9.13
CA ARG A 131 -3.56 -8.39 -9.62
C ARG A 131 -3.39 -8.37 -11.14
N ASP A 132 -4.42 -7.96 -11.87
CA ASP A 132 -4.38 -7.90 -13.34
C ASP A 132 -3.43 -6.80 -13.85
N ALA A 133 -3.40 -5.64 -13.17
CA ALA A 133 -2.45 -4.57 -13.47
C ALA A 133 -1.00 -5.03 -13.28
N LEU A 134 -0.69 -5.72 -12.18
CA LEU A 134 0.64 -6.28 -11.91
C LEU A 134 1.06 -7.33 -12.95
N ARG A 135 0.15 -8.23 -13.35
CA ARG A 135 0.39 -9.22 -14.41
C ARG A 135 0.67 -8.54 -15.75
N THR A 136 -0.08 -7.50 -16.09
CA THR A 136 0.09 -6.75 -17.34
C THR A 136 1.45 -6.05 -17.37
N ALA A 137 1.83 -5.35 -16.29
CA ALA A 137 3.11 -4.67 -16.18
C ALA A 137 4.30 -5.64 -16.34
N ARG A 138 4.20 -6.84 -15.80
CA ARG A 138 5.20 -7.91 -15.95
C ARG A 138 5.31 -8.40 -17.39
N HIS A 139 4.19 -8.62 -18.07
CA HIS A 139 4.21 -9.06 -19.48
C HIS A 139 4.83 -8.01 -20.38
N VAL A 140 4.51 -6.73 -20.21
CA VAL A 140 5.12 -5.65 -21.00
C VAL A 140 6.64 -5.61 -20.81
N SER A 141 7.11 -5.77 -19.58
CA SER A 141 8.56 -5.85 -19.30
C SER A 141 9.24 -7.02 -20.00
N ALA A 142 8.59 -8.19 -20.11
CA ALA A 142 9.14 -9.38 -20.73
C ALA A 142 9.24 -9.30 -22.27
N TYR A 143 8.43 -8.45 -22.92
CA TYR A 143 8.48 -8.23 -24.37
C TYR A 143 9.51 -7.17 -24.81
N ILE A 144 9.99 -6.34 -23.87
CA ILE A 144 10.98 -5.28 -24.14
C ILE A 144 12.42 -5.79 -23.89
N THR A 145 12.60 -6.85 -23.11
CA THR A 145 13.90 -7.54 -23.00
C THR A 145 14.26 -8.20 -24.33
N PRO A 146 15.44 -7.91 -24.92
CA PRO A 146 15.84 -8.53 -26.18
C PRO A 146 15.93 -10.04 -26.00
N LYS A 147 15.36 -10.80 -26.95
CA LYS A 147 15.49 -12.27 -27.07
C LYS A 147 16.95 -12.68 -26.81
N GLY A 148 17.27 -13.19 -25.63
CA GLY A 148 18.66 -13.58 -25.36
C GLY A 148 19.05 -14.02 -23.95
N ALA A 149 18.24 -13.81 -22.90
CA ALA A 149 18.56 -14.32 -21.56
C ALA A 149 17.62 -15.48 -21.21
N PRO A 150 18.12 -16.71 -20.98
CA PRO A 150 17.29 -17.82 -20.53
C PRO A 150 16.82 -17.59 -19.09
N CYS A 151 15.56 -17.94 -18.85
CA CYS A 151 14.95 -18.10 -17.54
C CYS A 151 15.61 -19.22 -16.74
#